data_AF-A0A4P8WNY3-F1
#
_entry.id   AF-A0A4P8WNY3-F1
#
_cell.length_a   1.000
_cell.length_b   1.000
_cell.length_c   1.000
_cell.angle_alpha   90.00
_cell.angle_beta   90.00
_cell.angle_gamma   90.00
#
_symmetry.space_group_name_H-M   'P 1'
#
loop_
_entity.id
_entity.type
_entity.pdbx_description
1 polymer ?
#
loop_
_entity_poly.entity_id
_entity_poly.type
_entity_poly.pdbx_seq_one_letter_code
_entity_poly.pdbx_strand_id
1 'polypeptide(L)'
;MVSTLNSRRTVFRQIARQSDADWPVYDSTPLYNRASLTALESDVRIVTQTWFRHDDHTSVEQFVCSLPLAYFKFSTHDHYAGPTSYGMVSLFRVFMLKDCYGWDHETALVEYLNRYPVLCDQLGLETVPDQSTLWRSWNKRFTANDLASGGPAGTGRVDR
;
A
#
# COMPACT_ATOMS: atom_id res chain seq x y z
N MET A 1 -21.47 -8.42 -2.78
CA MET A 1 -22.26 -7.16 -2.80
C MET A 1 -21.27 -6.01 -2.87
N VAL A 2 -21.60 -4.92 -3.58
CA VAL A 2 -20.73 -3.73 -3.63
C VAL A 2 -20.95 -2.92 -2.35
N SER A 3 -19.87 -2.54 -1.67
CA SER A 3 -19.98 -1.70 -0.47
C SER A 3 -20.58 -0.33 -0.82
N THR A 4 -21.58 0.12 -0.05
CA THR A 4 -22.18 1.44 -0.29
C THR A 4 -21.30 2.54 0.31
N LEU A 5 -21.47 3.79 -0.13
CA LEU A 5 -20.80 4.92 0.53
C LEU A 5 -21.16 5.01 2.02
N ASN A 6 -22.41 4.68 2.36
CA ASN A 6 -22.90 4.70 3.74
C ASN A 6 -22.26 3.60 4.60
N SER A 7 -22.13 2.37 4.10
CA SER A 7 -21.45 1.30 4.84
C SER A 7 -19.96 1.60 5.02
N ARG A 8 -19.28 2.15 4.00
CA ARG A 8 -17.89 2.63 4.12
C ARG A 8 -17.72 3.70 5.18
N ARG A 9 -18.57 4.74 5.16
CA ARG A 9 -18.54 5.82 6.16
C ARG A 9 -18.80 5.29 7.57
N THR A 10 -19.63 4.26 7.71
CA THR A 10 -19.92 3.65 9.02
C THR A 10 -18.67 3.00 9.61
N VAL A 11 -17.90 2.25 8.81
CA VAL A 11 -16.61 1.67 9.24
C VAL A 11 -15.66 2.75 9.73
N PHE A 12 -15.39 3.78 8.93
CA PHE A 12 -14.44 4.84 9.33
C PHE A 12 -14.92 5.66 10.54
N ARG A 13 -16.24 5.89 10.68
CA ARG A 13 -16.81 6.53 11.87
C ARG A 13 -16.66 5.66 13.12
N GLN A 14 -16.78 4.35 12.98
CA GLN A 14 -16.58 3.41 14.08
C GLN A 14 -15.13 3.45 14.56
N ILE A 15 -14.16 3.39 13.64
CA ILE A 15 -12.72 3.51 13.96
C ILE A 15 -12.46 4.83 14.69
N ALA A 16 -12.93 5.96 14.13
CA ALA A 16 -12.70 7.29 14.72
C ALA A 16 -13.39 7.53 16.08
N ARG A 17 -14.31 6.64 16.50
CA ARG A 17 -15.01 6.72 17.79
C ARG A 17 -14.50 5.73 18.82
N GLN A 18 -13.61 4.80 18.44
CA GLN A 18 -12.99 3.89 19.39
C GLN A 18 -11.96 4.66 20.23
N SER A 19 -12.22 4.73 21.53
CA SER A 19 -11.39 5.46 22.51
C SER A 19 -9.98 4.91 22.68
N ASP A 20 -9.73 3.66 22.28
CA ASP A 20 -8.43 2.98 22.34
C ASP A 20 -7.76 2.83 20.97
N ALA A 21 -8.40 3.33 19.90
CA ALA A 21 -7.80 3.32 18.58
C ALA A 21 -6.98 4.61 18.45
N ASP A 22 -5.67 4.49 18.65
CA ASP A 22 -4.67 5.49 18.23
C ASP A 22 -4.68 5.58 16.69
N TRP A 23 -5.76 6.11 16.12
CA TRP A 23 -6.01 6.15 14.69
C TRP A 23 -6.25 7.58 14.20
N PRO A 24 -5.55 8.03 13.14
CA PRO A 24 -4.45 7.32 12.49
C PRO A 24 -3.18 7.34 13.35
N VAL A 25 -2.43 6.23 13.35
CA VAL A 25 -1.29 5.99 14.24
C VAL A 25 -0.18 7.03 14.04
N TYR A 26 -0.03 7.56 12.83
CA TYR A 26 0.96 8.60 12.53
C TYR A 26 0.73 9.92 13.28
N ASP A 27 -0.50 10.22 13.71
CA ASP A 27 -0.86 11.47 14.41
C ASP A 27 -0.94 11.25 15.93
N SER A 28 -1.05 9.99 16.34
CA SER A 28 -1.31 9.58 17.72
C SER A 28 -0.02 9.25 18.49
N THR A 29 1.06 8.89 17.79
CA THR A 29 2.36 8.59 18.42
C THR A 29 3.46 9.53 17.90
N PRO A 30 4.19 10.26 18.78
CA PRO A 30 5.30 11.15 18.39
C PRO A 30 6.46 10.45 17.67
N LEU A 31 6.53 9.12 17.77
CA LEU A 31 7.58 8.28 17.16
C LEU A 31 7.33 8.01 15.67
N TYR A 32 6.10 8.25 15.20
CA TYR A 32 5.73 7.96 13.82
C TYR A 32 5.49 9.25 13.05
N ASN A 33 5.88 9.22 11.77
CA ASN A 33 5.56 10.27 10.83
C ASN A 33 4.79 9.66 9.66
N ARG A 34 4.30 10.53 8.76
CA ARG A 34 3.48 10.12 7.60
C ARG A 34 4.21 9.23 6.58
N ALA A 35 5.47 8.88 6.78
CA ALA A 35 6.24 7.93 5.97
C ALA A 35 6.57 6.63 6.74
N SER A 36 6.12 6.48 7.99
CA SER A 36 6.39 5.29 8.81
C SER A 36 5.60 4.08 8.32
N LEU A 37 6.29 3.05 7.86
CA LEU A 37 5.68 1.78 7.44
C LEU A 37 5.00 1.06 8.62
N THR A 38 5.57 1.12 9.83
CA THR A 38 4.97 0.53 11.03
C THR A 38 3.64 1.19 11.40
N ALA A 39 3.54 2.52 11.21
CA ALA A 39 2.28 3.24 11.38
C ALA A 39 1.27 2.83 10.30
N LEU A 40 1.70 2.75 9.04
CA LEU A 40 0.84 2.30 7.94
C LEU A 40 0.34 0.86 8.13
N GLU A 41 1.18 -0.05 8.60
CA GLU A 41 0.80 -1.44 8.89
C GLU A 41 -0.24 -1.51 10.01
N SER A 42 0.01 -0.78 11.10
CA SER A 42 -0.93 -0.71 12.23
C SER A 42 -2.26 -0.12 11.82
N ASP A 43 -2.19 0.91 10.99
CA ASP A 43 -3.35 1.50 10.39
C ASP A 43 -4.12 0.48 9.52
N VAL A 44 -3.48 -0.15 8.54
CA VAL A 44 -4.10 -1.16 7.68
C VAL A 44 -4.77 -2.24 8.52
N ARG A 45 -4.11 -2.72 9.59
CA ARG A 45 -4.67 -3.71 10.51
C ARG A 45 -5.97 -3.25 11.18
N ILE A 46 -6.04 -2.01 11.68
CA ILE A 46 -7.24 -1.45 12.30
C ILE A 46 -8.39 -1.37 11.29
N VAL A 47 -8.10 -0.91 10.07
CA VAL A 47 -9.10 -0.82 8.99
C VAL A 47 -9.59 -2.23 8.61
N THR A 48 -8.69 -3.19 8.40
CA THR A 48 -9.04 -4.58 8.07
C THR A 48 -9.96 -5.19 9.12
N GLN A 49 -9.59 -5.08 10.40
CA GLN A 49 -10.36 -5.67 11.50
C GLN A 49 -11.76 -5.07 11.61
N THR A 50 -11.92 -3.77 11.34
CA THR A 50 -13.23 -3.12 11.42
C THR A 50 -14.05 -3.35 10.16
N TRP A 51 -13.41 -3.33 8.99
CA TRP A 51 -14.04 -3.50 7.69
C TRP A 51 -14.73 -4.86 7.58
N PHE A 52 -13.99 -5.96 7.80
CA PHE A 52 -14.53 -7.32 7.62
C PHE A 52 -15.46 -7.78 8.75
N ARG A 53 -15.61 -7.01 9.83
CA ARG A 53 -16.60 -7.28 10.89
C ARG A 53 -18.00 -6.78 10.55
N HIS A 54 -18.12 -5.94 9.53
CA HIS A 54 -19.40 -5.36 9.12
C HIS A 54 -20.01 -6.21 8.00
N ASP A 55 -21.28 -6.60 8.15
CA ASP A 55 -21.92 -7.63 7.31
C ASP A 55 -21.92 -7.31 5.80
N ASP A 56 -22.00 -6.02 5.43
CA ASP A 56 -21.93 -5.58 4.02
C ASP A 56 -20.54 -5.69 3.37
N HIS A 57 -19.49 -6.01 4.13
CA HIS A 57 -18.09 -5.86 3.71
C HIS A 57 -17.35 -7.21 3.68
N THR A 58 -17.55 -7.95 2.60
CA THR A 58 -16.91 -9.26 2.37
C THR A 58 -15.91 -9.29 1.21
N SER A 59 -15.79 -8.20 0.43
CA SER A 59 -14.93 -8.14 -0.75
C SER A 59 -13.56 -7.53 -0.42
N VAL A 60 -12.51 -8.27 -0.80
CA VAL A 60 -11.11 -7.83 -0.72
C VAL A 60 -10.84 -6.65 -1.66
N GLU A 61 -11.42 -6.66 -2.86
CA GLU A 61 -11.29 -5.56 -3.83
C GLU A 61 -11.81 -4.26 -3.25
N GLN A 62 -13.01 -4.29 -2.66
CA GLN A 62 -13.63 -3.11 -2.07
C GLN A 62 -12.83 -2.59 -0.87
N PHE A 63 -12.26 -3.50 -0.08
CA PHE A 63 -11.36 -3.16 1.01
C PHE A 63 -10.11 -2.43 0.49
N VAL A 64 -9.39 -3.04 -0.45
CA VAL A 64 -8.14 -2.50 -1.03
C VAL A 64 -8.37 -1.12 -1.67
N CYS A 65 -9.47 -0.95 -2.42
CA CYS A 65 -9.83 0.34 -3.01
C CYS A 65 -10.19 1.41 -1.97
N SER A 66 -10.67 1.00 -0.80
CA SER A 66 -11.11 1.91 0.27
C SER A 66 -10.02 2.23 1.30
N LEU A 67 -8.84 1.62 1.20
CA LEU A 67 -7.72 1.92 2.10
C LEU A 67 -7.39 3.43 2.09
N PRO A 68 -7.30 4.08 3.27
CA PRO A 68 -7.12 5.52 3.39
C PRO A 68 -5.65 5.93 3.19
N LEU A 69 -5.07 5.63 2.03
CA LEU A 69 -3.64 5.87 1.75
C LEU A 69 -3.30 7.36 1.49
N ALA A 70 -4.29 8.25 1.50
CA ALA A 70 -4.13 9.66 1.13
C ALA A 70 -3.22 10.46 2.09
N TYR A 71 -3.08 10.01 3.34
CA TYR A 71 -2.20 10.67 4.31
C TYR A 71 -0.76 10.11 4.29
N PHE A 72 -0.56 8.90 3.77
CA PHE A 72 0.75 8.27 3.74
C PHE A 72 1.60 8.88 2.63
N LYS A 73 2.74 9.45 3.01
CA LYS A 73 3.69 10.06 2.09
C LYS A 73 4.62 8.98 1.54
N PHE A 74 4.23 8.41 0.40
CA PHE A 74 5.14 7.62 -0.41
C PHE A 74 6.31 8.51 -0.88
N SER A 75 7.54 7.99 -0.80
CA SER A 75 8.72 8.69 -1.31
C SER A 75 8.62 8.90 -2.83
N THR A 76 8.83 10.13 -3.28
CA THR A 76 8.77 10.57 -4.70
C THR A 76 9.87 9.99 -5.58
N HIS A 77 10.82 9.24 -5.02
CA HIS A 77 12.03 8.82 -5.73
C HIS A 77 11.84 7.58 -6.64
N ASP A 78 10.63 7.02 -6.77
CA ASP A 78 10.31 5.91 -7.70
C ASP A 78 9.08 6.22 -8.56
N HIS A 79 9.02 7.44 -9.11
CA HIS A 79 8.21 7.60 -10.31
C HIS A 79 8.94 6.89 -11.45
N TYR A 80 8.31 5.89 -12.06
CA TYR A 80 8.84 5.31 -13.28
C TYR A 80 8.81 6.40 -14.36
N ALA A 81 10.00 6.85 -14.77
CA ALA A 81 10.16 7.70 -15.94
C ALA A 81 9.90 6.85 -17.19
N GLY A 82 8.63 6.71 -17.53
CA GLY A 82 8.16 5.95 -18.69
C GLY A 82 6.76 6.41 -19.09
N PRO A 83 6.26 6.01 -20.28
CA PRO A 83 4.95 6.42 -20.78
C PRO A 83 3.78 5.96 -19.88
N THR A 84 3.99 4.98 -19.00
CA THR A 84 3.04 4.51 -18.00
C THR A 84 3.60 4.75 -16.58
N SER A 85 3.45 5.97 -16.08
CA SER A 85 3.80 6.30 -14.70
C SER A 85 2.68 5.85 -13.76
N TYR A 86 2.92 4.78 -12.99
CA TYR A 86 1.97 4.34 -11.97
C TYR A 86 2.13 5.16 -10.68
N GLY A 87 1.00 5.59 -10.11
CA GLY A 87 0.98 6.19 -8.78
C GLY A 87 1.35 5.15 -7.71
N MET A 88 2.16 5.55 -6.73
CA MET A 88 2.57 4.67 -5.62
C MET A 88 1.38 4.15 -4.81
N VAL A 89 0.32 4.96 -4.68
CA VAL A 89 -0.94 4.55 -4.05
C VAL A 89 -1.59 3.39 -4.81
N SER A 90 -1.61 3.45 -6.15
CA SER A 90 -2.18 2.41 -7.00
C SER A 90 -1.37 1.11 -6.88
N LEU A 91 -0.03 1.20 -6.94
CA LEU A 91 0.85 0.04 -6.78
C LEU A 91 0.72 -0.60 -5.40
N PHE A 92 0.65 0.19 -4.33
CA PHE A 92 0.45 -0.34 -2.98
C PHE A 92 -0.86 -1.12 -2.87
N ARG A 93 -1.95 -0.60 -3.43
CA ARG A 93 -3.24 -1.31 -3.48
C ARG A 93 -3.14 -2.63 -4.24
N VAL A 94 -2.45 -2.64 -5.38
CA VAL A 94 -2.20 -3.85 -6.16
C VAL A 94 -1.43 -4.90 -5.36
N PHE A 95 -0.41 -4.50 -4.59
CA PHE A 95 0.30 -5.44 -3.71
C PHE A 95 -0.55 -5.91 -2.54
N MET A 96 -1.41 -5.05 -1.98
CA MET A 96 -2.34 -5.47 -0.93
C MET A 96 -3.37 -6.48 -1.43
N LEU A 97 -3.80 -6.36 -2.68
CA LEU A 97 -4.64 -7.36 -3.33
C LEU A 97 -3.92 -8.71 -3.41
N LYS A 98 -2.65 -8.72 -3.87
CA LYS A 98 -1.80 -9.91 -3.94
C LYS A 98 -1.65 -10.58 -2.57
N ASP A 99 -1.34 -9.78 -1.54
CA ASP A 99 -1.14 -10.25 -0.17
C ASP A 99 -2.42 -10.83 0.45
N CYS A 100 -3.55 -10.14 0.30
CA CYS A 100 -4.85 -10.61 0.83
C CYS A 100 -5.30 -11.92 0.17
N TYR A 101 -4.98 -12.13 -1.11
CA TYR A 101 -5.29 -13.37 -1.82
C TYR A 101 -4.23 -14.48 -1.63
N GLY A 102 -3.12 -14.19 -0.96
CA GLY A 102 -2.04 -15.16 -0.74
C GLY A 102 -1.36 -15.61 -2.03
N TRP A 103 -1.28 -14.74 -3.04
CA TRP A 103 -0.62 -15.08 -4.30
C TRP A 103 0.89 -14.98 -4.17
N ASP A 104 1.60 -16.08 -4.45
CA ASP A 104 3.07 -16.11 -4.38
C ASP A 104 3.71 -15.32 -5.54
N HIS A 105 3.10 -15.36 -6.72
CA HIS A 105 3.69 -14.85 -7.96
C HIS A 105 2.89 -13.73 -8.61
N GLU A 106 3.60 -12.81 -9.27
CA GLU A 106 3.03 -11.68 -10.00
C GLU A 106 2.14 -12.14 -11.16
N THR A 107 2.35 -13.34 -11.71
CA THR A 107 1.53 -13.90 -12.79
C THR A 107 0.05 -13.97 -12.42
N ALA A 108 -0.28 -14.51 -11.24
CA ALA A 108 -1.67 -14.63 -10.79
C ALA A 108 -2.32 -13.25 -10.63
N LEU A 109 -1.57 -12.28 -10.13
CA LEU A 109 -2.01 -10.89 -9.99
C LEU A 109 -2.29 -10.25 -11.36
N VAL A 110 -1.39 -10.41 -12.34
CA VAL A 110 -1.55 -9.86 -13.68
C VAL A 110 -2.75 -10.48 -14.41
N GLU A 111 -2.90 -11.81 -14.33
CA GLU A 111 -4.05 -12.51 -14.92
C GLU A 111 -5.37 -12.04 -14.29
N TYR A 112 -5.38 -11.84 -12.97
CA TYR A 112 -6.54 -11.33 -12.26
C TYR A 112 -6.91 -9.92 -12.74
N LEU A 113 -5.95 -8.99 -12.76
CA LEU A 113 -6.20 -7.62 -13.21
C LEU A 113 -6.71 -7.57 -14.66
N ASN A 114 -6.15 -8.39 -15.56
CA ASN A 114 -6.64 -8.50 -16.94
C ASN A 114 -8.08 -9.01 -17.04
N ARG A 115 -8.52 -9.85 -16.10
CA ARG A 115 -9.90 -10.38 -16.07
C ARG A 115 -10.91 -9.38 -15.51
N TYR A 116 -10.47 -8.41 -14.70
CA TYR A 116 -11.32 -7.46 -14.00
C TYR A 116 -10.96 -6.01 -14.33
N PRO A 117 -11.25 -5.52 -15.56
CA PRO A 117 -10.91 -4.15 -15.97
C PRO A 117 -11.55 -3.07 -15.08
N VAL A 118 -12.76 -3.32 -14.57
CA VAL A 118 -13.44 -2.42 -13.61
C VAL A 118 -12.61 -2.24 -12.33
N LEU A 119 -11.88 -3.26 -11.90
CA LEU A 119 -11.00 -3.17 -10.74
C LEU A 119 -9.77 -2.31 -11.06
N CYS A 120 -9.21 -2.42 -12.27
CA CYS A 120 -8.11 -1.57 -12.72
C CYS A 120 -8.47 -0.08 -12.65
N ASP A 121 -9.66 0.29 -13.11
CA ASP A 121 -10.17 1.66 -13.02
C ASP A 121 -10.28 2.12 -11.55
N GLN A 122 -10.83 1.26 -10.67
CA GLN A 122 -10.96 1.57 -9.24
C GLN A 122 -9.61 1.66 -8.50
N LEU A 123 -8.61 0.94 -8.99
CA LEU A 123 -7.24 1.00 -8.50
C LEU A 123 -6.47 2.20 -9.07
N GLY A 124 -7.02 2.90 -10.07
CA GLY A 124 -6.36 4.01 -10.76
C GLY A 124 -5.20 3.53 -11.62
N LEU A 125 -5.36 2.38 -12.30
CA LEU A 125 -4.42 1.84 -13.25
C LEU A 125 -4.88 2.20 -14.67
N GLU A 126 -4.10 2.99 -15.40
CA GLU A 126 -4.37 3.30 -16.81
C GLU A 126 -4.16 2.07 -17.71
N THR A 127 -3.19 1.23 -17.35
CA THR A 127 -2.90 -0.05 -17.99
C THR A 127 -2.53 -1.08 -16.93
N VAL A 128 -2.68 -2.37 -17.25
CA VAL A 128 -2.28 -3.45 -16.32
C VAL A 128 -0.75 -3.50 -16.27
N PRO A 129 -0.12 -3.37 -15.08
CA PRO A 129 1.33 -3.52 -14.94
C PRO A 129 1.78 -4.92 -15.36
N ASP A 130 2.90 -5.01 -16.08
CA ASP A 130 3.51 -6.31 -16.35
C ASP A 130 4.21 -6.89 -15.10
N GLN A 131 4.52 -8.18 -15.14
CA GLN A 131 5.17 -8.90 -14.04
C GLN A 131 6.51 -8.28 -13.65
N SER A 132 7.28 -7.79 -14.63
CA SER A 132 8.60 -7.21 -14.38
C SER A 132 8.49 -5.88 -13.62
N THR A 133 7.46 -5.09 -13.91
CA THR A 133 7.13 -3.84 -13.23
C THR A 133 6.75 -4.13 -11.78
N LEU A 134 5.84 -5.08 -11.56
CA LEU A 134 5.42 -5.47 -10.21
C LEU A 134 6.58 -6.01 -9.37
N TRP A 135 7.36 -6.94 -9.92
CA TRP A 135 8.50 -7.53 -9.21
C TRP A 135 9.54 -6.46 -8.83
N ARG A 136 9.85 -5.53 -9.74
CA ARG A 136 10.81 -4.45 -9.48
C ARG A 136 10.29 -3.48 -8.42
N SER A 137 9.03 -3.07 -8.51
CA SER A 137 8.40 -2.19 -7.53
C SER A 137 8.35 -2.82 -6.13
N TRP A 138 8.06 -4.12 -6.04
CA TRP A 138 8.12 -4.85 -4.77
C TRP A 138 9.54 -4.92 -4.22
N ASN A 139 10.48 -5.43 -5.01
CA ASN A 139 11.83 -5.75 -4.51
C ASN A 139 12.72 -4.55 -4.26
N LYS A 140 12.50 -3.43 -4.97
CA LYS A 140 13.27 -2.20 -4.74
C LYS A 140 12.75 -1.37 -3.57
N ARG A 141 11.52 -1.60 -3.08
CA ARG A 141 10.87 -0.67 -2.13
C ARG A 141 10.22 -1.32 -0.92
N PHE A 142 9.64 -2.51 -1.04
CA PHE A 142 8.97 -3.17 0.07
C PHE A 142 9.84 -4.24 0.74
N THR A 143 10.82 -4.81 0.02
CA THR A 143 11.79 -5.77 0.57
C THR A 143 13.25 -5.32 0.48
N ALA A 144 13.52 -4.14 -0.09
CA ALA A 144 14.86 -3.57 -0.06
C ALA A 144 15.23 -3.22 1.38
N ASN A 145 15.95 -4.15 1.99
CA ASN A 145 16.61 -4.07 3.27
C ASN A 145 17.27 -2.69 3.42
N ASP A 146 16.77 -1.90 4.37
CA ASP A 146 17.39 -0.66 4.85
C ASP A 146 18.62 -1.00 5.72
N LEU A 147 19.55 -1.79 5.16
CA LEU A 147 20.88 -2.08 5.69
C LEU A 147 21.93 -1.70 4.64
N ALA A 148 21.84 -0.48 4.14
CA ALA A 148 23.02 0.23 3.65
C ALA A 148 23.31 1.36 4.64
N SER A 149 24.02 1.00 5.71
CA SER A 149 24.82 1.93 6.50
C SER A 149 25.49 2.95 5.57
N GLY A 150 25.35 4.23 5.91
CA GLY A 150 25.89 5.33 5.13
C GLY A 150 27.37 5.17 4.80
N GLY A 151 27.73 5.58 3.59
CA GLY A 151 29.11 5.87 3.24
C GLY A 151 29.65 7.10 4.01
N PRO A 152 30.93 7.48 3.81
CA PRO A 152 31.36 7.84 2.46
C PRO A 152 32.76 7.36 2.04
N ALA A 153 32.97 7.42 0.73
CA ALA A 153 34.25 7.36 0.05
C ALA A 153 35.17 8.53 0.46
N GLY A 154 36.50 8.30 0.47
CA GLY A 154 37.49 9.37 0.56
C GLY A 154 38.90 8.93 0.92
N THR A 155 39.69 8.56 -0.11
CA THR A 155 41.12 8.87 -0.32
C THR A 155 42.10 8.93 0.86
N GLY A 156 43.17 8.12 0.80
CA GLY A 156 44.36 8.33 1.62
C GLY A 156 45.49 7.33 1.38
N ARG A 157 46.14 7.41 0.22
CA ARG A 157 47.50 6.90 0.01
C ARG A 157 48.46 7.66 0.94
N VAL A 158 49.17 6.98 1.83
CA VAL A 158 50.43 7.48 2.41
C VAL A 158 51.37 6.31 2.63
N ASP A 159 52.53 6.38 1.97
CA ASP A 159 53.72 5.57 2.17
C ASP A 159 54.27 5.70 3.60
N ARG A 160 54.65 4.58 4.23
CA ARG A 160 55.98 4.36 4.83
C ARG A 160 56.16 2.93 5.30
#